data_AF-V8C838-F1
#
_entry.id   AF-V8C838-F1
#
_cell.length_a   1.000
_cell.length_b   1.000
_cell.length_c   1.000
_cell.angle_alpha   90.00
_cell.angle_beta   90.00
_cell.angle_gamma   90.00
#
_symmetry.space_group_name_H-M   'P 1'
#
loop_
_entity.id
_entity.type
_entity.pdbx_description
1 polymer ?
#
loop_
_entity_poly.entity_id
_entity_poly.type
_entity_poly.pdbx_seq_one_letter_code
_entity_poly.pdbx_strand_id
1 'polypeptide(L)' 'MSFFGSFEAFLPRILEFFCGLFFGLGILGAFMGYLIFDIVFDEPFFSALLALIVFCVFVFFALVAKSLCLLLKQNPPKT' A
#
# COMPACT_ATOMS: atom_id res chain seq x y z
N MET A 1 15.36 3.85 29.43
CA MET A 1 14.01 3.32 29.13
C MET A 1 13.20 4.22 28.17
N SER A 2 13.80 5.20 27.47
CA SER A 2 13.06 6.21 26.67
C SER A 2 13.04 5.99 25.14
N PHE A 3 13.64 4.92 24.62
CA PHE A 3 13.72 4.70 23.17
C PHE A 3 12.42 4.13 22.57
N PHE A 4 11.72 3.28 23.34
CA PHE A 4 10.50 2.59 22.88
C PHE A 4 9.31 3.54 22.70
N GLY A 5 9.09 4.47 23.64
CA GLY A 5 7.98 5.43 23.56
C GLY A 5 8.09 6.44 22.40
N SER A 6 9.31 6.73 21.92
CA SER A 6 9.52 7.58 20.74
C SER A 6 9.20 6.82 19.44
N PHE A 7 9.51 5.53 19.38
CA PHE A 7 9.29 4.68 18.21
C PHE A 7 7.78 4.42 17.97
N GLU A 8 7.01 4.24 19.04
CA GLU A 8 5.56 4.00 18.95
C GLU A 8 4.78 5.23 18.45
N ALA A 9 5.23 6.45 18.79
CA ALA A 9 4.66 7.68 18.23
C ALA A 9 5.02 7.87 16.74
N PHE A 10 6.14 7.31 16.30
CA PHE A 10 6.62 7.39 14.92
C PHE A 10 5.97 6.32 14.00
N LEU A 11 5.59 5.17 14.57
CA LEU A 11 4.97 4.04 13.88
C LEU A 11 3.71 4.40 13.06
N PRO A 12 2.70 5.12 13.59
CA PRO A 12 1.51 5.48 12.81
C PRO A 12 1.83 6.43 11.64
N ARG A 13 2.80 7.34 11.80
CA ARG A 13 3.26 8.21 10.70
C ARG A 13 3.92 7.41 9.58
N ILE A 14 4.77 6.44 9.93
CA ILE A 14 5.38 5.55 8.95
C ILE A 14 4.30 4.73 8.23
N LEU A 15 3.32 4.20 8.95
CA LEU A 15 2.23 3.42 8.35
C LEU A 15 1.35 4.26 7.42
N GLU A 16 1.06 5.52 7.76
CA GLU A 16 0.37 6.45 6.84
C GLU A 16 1.20 6.70 5.58
N PHE A 17 2.51 6.88 5.71
CA PHE A 17 3.42 7.03 4.56
C PHE A 17 3.39 5.79 3.66
N PHE A 18 3.51 4.58 4.22
CA PHE A 18 3.42 3.34 3.46
C PHE A 18 2.05 3.13 2.82
N CYS A 19 0.96 3.50 3.50
CA CYS A 19 -0.38 3.46 2.93
C CYS A 19 -0.46 4.34 1.66
N GLY A 20 0.05 5.56 1.71
CA GLY A 20 0.11 6.46 0.56
C GLY A 20 1.03 5.91 -0.55
N LEU A 21 2.20 5.38 -0.17
CA LEU A 21 3.18 4.82 -1.10
C LEU A 21 2.63 3.60 -1.85
N PHE A 22 1.96 2.68 -1.16
CA PHE A 22 1.33 1.52 -1.79
C PHE A 22 0.18 1.91 -2.72
N PHE A 23 -0.62 2.92 -2.36
CA PHE A 23 -1.64 3.45 -3.28
C PHE A 23 -1.01 4.05 -4.54
N GLY A 24 0.04 4.86 -4.37
CA GLY A 24 0.76 5.47 -5.48
C GLY A 24 1.37 4.42 -6.41
N LEU A 25 2.13 3.47 -5.84
CA LEU A 25 2.73 2.36 -6.59
C LEU A 25 1.68 1.44 -7.22
N GLY A 26 0.54 1.23 -6.57
CA GLY A 26 -0.56 0.46 -7.12
C GLY A 26 -1.12 1.10 -8.40
N ILE A 27 -1.41 2.40 -8.37
CA ILE A 27 -1.95 3.13 -9.53
C ILE A 27 -0.90 3.21 -10.66
N LEU A 28 0.31 3.67 -10.33
CA LEU A 28 1.38 3.81 -11.32
C LEU A 28 1.81 2.46 -11.89
N GLY A 29 1.95 1.45 -11.04
CA GLY A 29 2.32 0.09 -11.44
C GLY A 29 1.26 -0.59 -12.29
N ALA A 30 -0.03 -0.39 -11.97
CA ALA A 30 -1.12 -0.89 -12.81
C ALA A 30 -1.17 -0.19 -14.17
N PHE A 31 -1.02 1.13 -14.21
CA PHE A 31 -1.05 1.88 -15.47
C PHE A 31 0.16 1.56 -16.36
N MET A 32 1.36 1.53 -15.79
CA MET A 32 2.57 1.14 -16.51
C MET A 32 2.54 -0.33 -16.92
N GLY A 33 2.05 -1.21 -16.03
CA GLY A 33 1.83 -2.62 -16.34
C GLY A 33 0.91 -2.77 -17.54
N TYR A 34 -0.26 -2.13 -17.52
CA TYR A 34 -1.20 -2.15 -18.63
C TYR A 34 -0.53 -1.73 -19.95
N LEU A 35 0.16 -0.59 -19.98
CA LEU A 35 0.84 -0.13 -21.19
C LEU A 35 1.90 -1.12 -21.70
N ILE A 36 2.71 -1.69 -20.81
CA ILE A 36 3.76 -2.64 -21.21
C ILE A 36 3.15 -3.94 -21.74
N PHE A 37 2.16 -4.50 -21.05
CA PHE A 37 1.53 -5.76 -21.45
C PHE A 37 0.68 -5.63 -22.71
N ASP A 38 0.05 -4.47 -22.92
CA ASP A 38 -0.70 -4.15 -24.13
C ASP A 38 0.23 -4.12 -25.36
N ILE A 39 1.41 -3.49 -25.23
CA ILE A 39 2.43 -3.44 -26.30
C ILE A 39 3.04 -4.82 -26.59
N VAL A 40 3.21 -5.67 -25.59
CA VAL A 40 3.92 -6.95 -25.74
C VAL A 40 3.03 -8.10 -26.21
N PHE A 41 1.80 -8.16 -25.71
CA PHE A 41 0.90 -9.31 -25.95
C PHE A 41 -0.24 -9.01 -26.93
N ASP A 42 -0.47 -7.74 -27.30
CA ASP A 42 -1.56 -7.29 -28.20
C ASP A 42 -2.98 -7.73 -27.76
N GLU A 43 -3.11 -8.18 -26.51
CA GLU A 43 -4.34 -8.71 -25.92
C GLU A 43 -4.79 -7.80 -24.75
N PRO A 44 -5.67 -6.82 -25.02
CA PRO A 44 -6.00 -5.77 -24.05
C PRO A 44 -6.72 -6.33 -22.81
N PHE A 45 -7.45 -7.44 -22.97
CA PHE A 45 -8.14 -8.09 -21.85
C PHE A 45 -7.16 -8.70 -20.84
N PHE A 46 -6.14 -9.41 -21.32
CA PHE A 46 -5.15 -10.03 -20.45
C PHE A 46 -4.27 -8.98 -19.76
N SER A 47 -3.91 -7.92 -20.50
CA SER A 47 -3.19 -6.77 -19.98
C SER A 47 -3.97 -6.06 -18.85
N ALA A 48 -5.25 -5.79 -19.07
CA ALA A 48 -6.13 -5.19 -18.07
C ALA A 48 -6.30 -6.08 -16.82
N LEU A 49 -6.46 -7.40 -17.01
CA LEU A 49 -6.60 -8.33 -15.90
C LEU A 49 -5.33 -8.35 -15.04
N LEU A 50 -4.15 -8.38 -15.66
CA LEU A 50 -2.88 -8.39 -14.94
C LEU A 50 -2.65 -7.07 -14.18
N ALA A 51 -2.91 -5.93 -14.84
CA ALA A 51 -2.85 -4.61 -14.21
C ALA A 51 -3.80 -4.50 -13.01
N LEU A 52 -5.01 -5.05 -13.12
CA LEU A 52 -5.99 -5.08 -12.04
C LEU A 52 -5.52 -5.96 -10.87
N ILE A 53 -4.90 -7.10 -11.13
CA ILE A 53 -4.32 -7.96 -10.08
C ILE A 53 -3.21 -7.20 -9.34
N VAL A 54 -2.30 -6.55 -10.06
CA VAL A 54 -1.22 -5.74 -9.48
C VAL A 54 -1.80 -4.63 -8.60
N PHE A 55 -2.80 -3.89 -9.11
CA PHE A 55 -3.50 -2.87 -8.34
C PHE A 55 -4.13 -3.43 -7.05
N CYS A 56 -4.86 -4.54 -7.16
CA CYS A 56 -5.53 -5.18 -6.02
C CYS A 56 -4.54 -5.59 -4.92
N VAL A 57 -3.38 -6.16 -5.29
CA VAL A 57 -2.34 -6.54 -4.33
C VAL A 57 -1.84 -5.32 -3.56
N PHE A 58 -1.51 -4.23 -4.26
CA PHE A 58 -1.03 -3.01 -3.62
C PHE A 58 -2.10 -2.31 -2.77
N VAL A 59 -3.35 -2.27 -3.23
CA VAL A 59 -4.47 -1.74 -2.44
C VAL A 59 -4.70 -2.57 -1.19
N PHE A 60 -4.58 -3.90 -1.26
CA PHE A 60 -4.68 -4.77 -0.10
C PHE A 60 -3.63 -4.40 0.96
N PHE A 61 -2.36 -4.24 0.55
CA PHE A 61 -1.31 -3.81 1.47
C PHE A 61 -1.54 -2.41 2.04
N ALA A 62 -2.07 -1.48 1.24
CA ALA A 62 -2.44 -0.15 1.73
C ALA A 62 -3.54 -0.21 2.80
N LEU A 63 -4.56 -1.04 2.59
CA LEU A 63 -5.64 -1.25 3.55
C LEU A 63 -5.13 -1.87 4.86
N VAL A 64 -4.21 -2.84 4.78
CA VAL A 64 -3.57 -3.44 5.96
C VAL A 64 -2.73 -2.41 6.72
N ALA A 65 -1.95 -1.58 6.01
CA ALA A 65 -1.18 -0.50 6.64
C ALA A 65 -2.10 0.50 7.35
N LYS A 66 -3.24 0.84 6.73
CA LYS A 66 -4.22 1.75 7.32
C LYS A 66 -4.94 1.15 8.53
N SER A 67 -5.30 -0.14 8.49
CA SER A 67 -5.97 -0.80 9.61
C SER A 67 -5.05 -0.93 10.82
N LEU A 68 -3.77 -1.27 10.62
CA LEU A 68 -2.76 -1.27 11.68
C LEU A 68 -2.57 0.11 12.30
N CYS A 69 -2.58 1.17 11.49
CA CYS A 69 -2.47 2.55 11.98
C CYS A 69 -3.64 2.92 12.90
N LEU A 70 -4.87 2.55 12.51
CA LEU A 70 -6.06 2.76 13.33
C LEU A 70 -6.01 1.97 14.65
N LEU A 71 -5.57 0.71 14.61
CA LEU A 71 -5.44 -0.13 15.80
C LEU A 71 -4.43 0.44 16.81
N LEU A 72 -3.28 0.91 16.32
CA LEU A 72 -2.25 1.58 17.16
C LEU A 72 -2.76 2.89 17.76
N LYS A 73 -3.59 3.63 17.02
CA LYS A 73 -4.19 4.88 17.50
C LYS A 73 -5.28 4.65 18.55
N GLN A 74 -5.97 3.51 18.50
CA GLN A 74 -7.05 3.14 19.43
C GLN A 74 -6.57 2.45 20.70
N ASN A 75 -5.40 1.81 20.69
CA ASN A 75 -4.74 1.26 21.88
C ASN A 75 -3.47 2.04 22.22
N PRO A 76 -3.58 3.29 22.74
CA PRO A 76 -2.42 3.97 23.29
C PRO A 76 -1.87 3.12 24.46
N PRO A 77 -0.56 2.84 24.51
CA PRO A 77 0.02 2.01 25.55
C PRO A 77 -0.26 2.64 26.93
N LYS A 78 -0.79 1.84 27.85
CA LYS A 78 -0.93 2.22 29.26
C LYS A 78 0.49 2.45 29.80
N THR A 79 0.76 3.70 30.14
CA THR A 79 2.01 4.17 30.74
C THR A 79 2.29 3.46 32.06
#